data_AF-A0A3M6JW56-F1
#
_entry.id   AF-A0A3M6JW56-F1
#
_cell.length_a   1.000
_cell.length_b   1.000
_cell.length_c   1.000
_cell.angle_alpha   90.00
_cell.angle_beta   90.00
_cell.angle_gamma   90.00
#
_symmetry.space_group_name_H-M   'P 1'
#
loop_
_entity.id
_entity.type
_entity.pdbx_description
1 polymer ?
#
loop_
_entity_poly.entity_id
_entity_poly.type
_entity_poly.pdbx_seq_one_letter_code
_entity_poly.pdbx_strand_id
1 'polypeptide(L)'
;MTEQTTTSSVLPYFEQFYEQVKAIHPKIDTELLIKVMLFEINLKKYVGPNIPHVHLDVTYEAGVDLKQKQEEARDKFPIEISTNKWGDGVIFSGLMGVKHIEKVTADPQIVKVTGVATPRHN
;
A
#
# COMPACT_ATOMS: atom_id res chain seq x y z
N MET A 1 -37.73 -32.27 -11.91
CA MET A 1 -37.12 -30.96 -12.20
C MET A 1 -36.09 -30.71 -11.11
N THR A 2 -34.82 -30.90 -11.41
CA THR A 2 -33.72 -30.55 -10.52
C THR A 2 -33.25 -29.16 -10.92
N GLU A 3 -33.56 -28.16 -10.10
CA GLU A 3 -32.98 -26.82 -10.23
C GLU A 3 -31.47 -26.93 -10.00
N GLN A 4 -30.69 -26.81 -11.08
CA GLN A 4 -29.27 -26.53 -10.97
C GLN A 4 -29.11 -25.03 -10.70
N THR A 5 -29.11 -24.66 -9.43
CA THR A 5 -28.57 -23.36 -8.99
C THR A 5 -27.05 -23.45 -9.03
N THR A 6 -26.45 -23.18 -10.19
CA THR A 6 -25.05 -22.74 -10.22
C THR A 6 -25.01 -21.35 -9.61
N THR A 7 -24.80 -21.28 -8.30
CA THR A 7 -24.52 -20.04 -7.60
C THR A 7 -23.15 -19.57 -8.08
N SER A 8 -23.11 -18.76 -9.14
CA SER A 8 -21.88 -18.14 -9.65
C SER A 8 -21.33 -17.18 -8.60
N SER A 9 -20.58 -17.72 -7.64
CA SER A 9 -19.96 -16.95 -6.56
C SER A 9 -18.66 -16.31 -7.05
N VAL A 10 -18.50 -15.01 -6.78
CA VAL A 10 -17.26 -14.28 -7.05
C VAL A 10 -16.17 -14.58 -6.01
N LEU A 11 -16.54 -15.15 -4.85
CA LEU A 11 -15.66 -15.34 -3.72
C LEU A 11 -14.36 -16.12 -4.04
N PRO A 12 -14.40 -17.27 -4.74
CA PRO A 12 -13.18 -18.02 -5.05
C PRO A 12 -12.19 -17.23 -5.92
N TYR A 13 -12.70 -16.40 -6.83
CA TYR A 13 -11.86 -15.55 -7.68
C TYR A 13 -11.21 -14.42 -6.87
N PHE A 14 -11.95 -13.84 -5.91
CA PHE A 14 -11.41 -12.83 -5.02
C PHE A 14 -10.34 -13.41 -4.09
N GLU A 15 -10.58 -14.59 -3.50
CA GLU A 15 -9.60 -15.28 -2.65
C GLU A 15 -8.32 -15.60 -3.43
N GLN A 16 -8.45 -16.14 -4.65
CA GLN A 16 -7.31 -16.40 -5.52
C GLN A 16 -6.53 -15.12 -5.84
N PHE A 17 -7.23 -14.04 -6.19
CA PHE A 17 -6.61 -12.74 -6.45
C PHE A 17 -5.88 -12.20 -5.20
N TYR A 18 -6.53 -12.25 -4.04
CA TYR A 18 -5.98 -11.77 -2.78
C TYR A 18 -4.69 -12.51 -2.41
N GLU A 19 -4.68 -13.84 -2.48
CA GLU A 19 -3.49 -14.64 -2.20
C GLU A 19 -2.36 -14.40 -3.22
N GLN A 20 -2.68 -14.15 -4.49
CA GLN A 20 -1.68 -13.76 -5.49
C GLN A 20 -1.02 -12.42 -5.16
N VAL A 21 -1.81 -11.40 -4.79
CA VAL A 21 -1.27 -10.08 -4.40
C VAL A 21 -0.37 -10.22 -3.18
N LYS A 22 -0.81 -10.97 -2.17
CA LYS A 22 -0.05 -11.25 -0.95
C LYS A 22 1.26 -11.97 -1.24
N ALA A 23 1.27 -12.94 -2.15
CA ALA A 23 2.47 -13.68 -2.53
C ALA A 23 3.51 -12.80 -3.26
N ILE A 24 3.05 -11.85 -4.09
CA ILE A 24 3.94 -10.93 -4.82
C ILE A 24 4.54 -9.87 -3.89
N HIS A 25 3.75 -9.34 -2.96
CA HIS A 25 4.17 -8.30 -2.01
C HIS A 25 3.99 -8.73 -0.55
N PRO A 26 4.75 -9.72 -0.06
CA PRO A 26 4.50 -10.34 1.26
C PRO A 26 4.76 -9.40 2.44
N LYS A 27 5.51 -8.31 2.24
CA LYS A 27 5.81 -7.31 3.26
C LYS A 27 4.72 -6.24 3.38
N ILE A 28 3.82 -6.13 2.41
CA ILE A 28 2.82 -5.07 2.33
C ILE A 28 1.46 -5.62 2.70
N ASP A 29 0.72 -4.88 3.52
CA ASP A 29 -0.69 -5.18 3.76
C ASP A 29 -1.46 -5.27 2.44
N THR A 30 -1.99 -6.46 2.18
CA THR A 30 -2.69 -6.80 0.94
C THR A 30 -3.97 -5.97 0.79
N GLU A 31 -4.67 -5.69 1.88
CA GLU A 31 -5.88 -4.85 1.84
C GLU A 31 -5.54 -3.41 1.46
N LEU A 32 -4.45 -2.87 1.99
CA LEU A 32 -3.97 -1.54 1.63
C LEU A 32 -3.65 -1.45 0.14
N LEU A 33 -2.89 -2.40 -0.42
CA LEU A 33 -2.56 -2.41 -1.85
C LEU A 33 -3.82 -2.46 -2.72
N ILE A 34 -4.75 -3.36 -2.41
CA ILE A 34 -6.01 -3.49 -3.15
C ILE A 34 -6.81 -2.19 -3.07
N LYS A 35 -6.88 -1.55 -1.90
CA LYS A 35 -7.59 -0.29 -1.71
C LYS A 35 -6.97 0.85 -2.52
N VAL A 36 -5.64 0.95 -2.56
CA VAL A 36 -4.93 1.94 -3.39
C VAL A 36 -5.22 1.71 -4.87
N MET A 37 -5.14 0.46 -5.35
CA MET A 37 -5.47 0.11 -6.75
C MET A 37 -6.90 0.51 -7.11
N LEU A 38 -7.87 0.24 -6.22
CA LEU A 38 -9.27 0.61 -6.43
C LEU A 38 -9.43 2.14 -6.52
N PHE A 39 -8.73 2.91 -5.69
CA PHE A 39 -8.76 4.37 -5.80
C PHE A 39 -8.11 4.89 -7.08
N GLU A 40 -6.98 4.31 -7.51
CA GLU A 40 -6.37 4.69 -8.80
C GLU A 40 -7.32 4.47 -9.98
N ILE A 41 -8.02 3.32 -10.02
CA ILE A 41 -9.02 3.02 -11.05
C ILE A 41 -10.16 4.05 -11.01
N ASN A 42 -10.70 4.33 -9.82
CA ASN A 42 -11.84 5.23 -9.66
C ASN A 42 -11.47 6.68 -9.97
N LEU A 43 -10.35 7.18 -9.44
CA LEU A 43 -9.88 8.54 -9.70
C LEU A 43 -9.64 8.76 -11.19
N LYS A 44 -8.97 7.82 -11.86
CA LYS A 44 -8.76 7.86 -13.32
C LYS A 44 -10.06 7.92 -14.10
N LYS A 45 -11.06 7.16 -13.68
CA LYS A 45 -12.36 7.04 -14.37
C LYS A 45 -13.27 8.25 -14.15
N TYR A 46 -13.26 8.84 -12.97
CA TYR A 46 -14.28 9.83 -12.56
C TYR A 46 -13.75 11.25 -12.34
N VAL A 47 -12.44 11.42 -12.09
CA VAL A 47 -11.85 12.71 -11.68
C VAL A 47 -10.68 13.14 -12.58
N GLY A 48 -10.13 12.25 -13.40
CA GLY A 48 -8.96 12.51 -14.27
C GLY A 48 -7.68 11.85 -13.72
N PRO A 49 -6.47 12.24 -14.15
CA PRO A 49 -5.21 11.59 -13.78
C PRO A 49 -4.77 11.92 -12.35
N ASN A 50 -5.65 11.69 -11.37
CA ASN A 50 -5.40 11.85 -9.95
C ASN A 50 -4.92 10.54 -9.32
N ILE A 51 -4.14 10.66 -8.26
CA ILE A 51 -3.66 9.55 -7.43
C ILE A 51 -4.17 9.72 -5.99
N PRO A 52 -4.36 8.63 -5.24
CA PRO A 52 -4.90 8.72 -3.88
C PRO A 52 -3.90 9.34 -2.91
N HIS A 53 -4.42 9.84 -1.79
CA HIS A 53 -3.58 10.16 -0.65
C HIS A 53 -3.38 8.90 0.19
N VAL A 54 -2.14 8.60 0.52
CA VAL A 54 -1.76 7.39 1.24
C VAL A 54 -0.85 7.77 2.40
N HIS A 55 -1.07 7.11 3.53
CA HIS A 55 -0.23 7.16 4.70
C HIS A 55 0.29 5.75 4.95
N LEU A 56 1.60 5.55 4.85
CA LEU A 56 2.27 4.28 5.08
C LEU A 56 2.99 4.31 6.42
N ASP A 57 2.81 3.26 7.20
CA ASP A 57 3.65 2.91 8.33
C ASP A 57 4.62 1.81 7.89
N VAL A 58 5.91 2.14 7.80
CA VAL A 58 6.97 1.23 7.33
C VAL A 58 7.84 0.81 8.51
N THR A 59 7.71 -0.44 8.92
CA THR A 59 8.51 -1.06 9.99
C THR A 59 9.81 -1.63 9.41
N TYR A 60 10.92 -1.33 10.06
CA TYR A 60 12.25 -1.85 9.71
C TYR A 60 12.69 -2.98 10.65
N GLU A 61 13.72 -3.70 10.25
CA GLU A 61 14.44 -4.63 11.11
C GLU A 61 14.98 -3.95 12.37
N ALA A 62 15.10 -4.72 13.46
CA ALA A 62 15.68 -4.22 14.70
C ALA A 62 17.15 -3.82 14.51
N GLY A 63 17.55 -2.69 15.10
CA GLY A 63 18.92 -2.18 15.02
C GLY A 63 19.23 -1.33 13.79
N VAL A 64 18.26 -1.13 12.88
CA VAL A 64 18.37 -0.17 11.78
C VAL A 64 18.37 1.26 12.32
N ASP A 65 19.28 2.10 11.81
CA ASP A 65 19.26 3.54 12.08
C ASP A 65 18.08 4.20 11.34
N LEU A 66 16.96 4.37 12.05
CA LEU A 66 15.75 4.97 11.48
C LEU A 66 15.94 6.43 11.07
N LYS A 67 16.86 7.17 11.72
CA LYS A 67 17.14 8.55 11.35
C LYS A 67 17.84 8.57 10.00
N GLN A 68 18.82 7.70 9.80
CA GLN A 68 19.45 7.54 8.48
C GLN A 68 18.41 7.17 7.42
N LYS A 69 17.53 6.18 7.69
CA LYS A 69 16.47 5.78 6.75
C LYS A 69 15.50 6.92 6.42
N GLN A 70 15.16 7.73 7.42
CA GLN A 70 14.32 8.91 7.24
C GLN A 70 14.97 9.92 6.29
N GLU A 71 16.25 10.25 6.49
CA GLU A 71 16.97 11.20 5.63
C GLU A 71 17.15 10.65 4.20
N GLU A 72 17.55 9.38 4.05
CA GLU A 72 17.64 8.72 2.75
C GLU A 72 16.30 8.73 2.00
N ALA A 73 15.20 8.58 2.72
CA ALA A 73 13.86 8.64 2.15
C ALA A 73 13.49 10.06 1.72
N ARG A 74 13.81 11.08 2.54
CA ARG A 74 13.55 12.51 2.25
C ARG A 74 14.26 12.97 0.98
N ASP A 75 15.47 12.47 0.74
CA ASP A 75 16.22 12.77 -0.47
C ASP A 75 15.62 12.10 -1.72
N LYS A 76 14.98 10.93 -1.56
CA LYS A 76 14.47 10.11 -2.67
C LYS A 76 13.03 10.44 -3.07
N PHE A 77 12.18 10.77 -2.11
CA PHE A 77 10.74 10.86 -2.34
C PHE A 77 10.21 12.26 -2.02
N PRO A 78 9.53 12.93 -2.96
CA PRO A 78 8.99 14.27 -2.77
C PRO A 78 7.65 14.23 -2.01
N ILE A 79 7.62 13.60 -0.83
CA ILE A 79 6.45 13.44 0.04
C ILE A 79 6.85 13.66 1.50
N GLU A 80 5.86 13.76 2.38
CA GLU A 80 6.13 13.94 3.81
C GLU A 80 6.68 12.65 4.42
N ILE A 81 7.80 12.78 5.14
CA ILE A 81 8.49 11.67 5.79
C ILE A 81 8.83 12.02 7.23
N SER A 82 8.34 11.20 8.14
CA SER A 82 8.54 11.31 9.59
C SER A 82 8.90 9.97 10.21
N THR A 83 9.41 9.95 11.43
CA THR A 83 9.51 8.71 12.22
C THR A 83 8.19 8.46 12.94
N ASN A 84 7.81 7.21 13.10
CA ASN A 84 6.63 6.88 13.88
C ASN A 84 6.86 7.13 15.39
N LYS A 85 5.77 7.18 16.16
CA LYS A 85 5.83 7.45 17.60
C LYS A 85 6.41 6.31 18.45
N TRP A 86 6.52 5.12 17.87
CA TRP A 86 6.99 3.91 18.57
C TRP A 86 8.50 3.69 18.41
N GLY A 87 9.15 4.42 17.50
CA GLY A 87 10.59 4.36 17.29
C GLY A 87 11.06 3.10 16.56
N ASP A 88 10.17 2.42 15.85
CA ASP A 88 10.44 1.19 15.09
C ASP A 88 10.14 1.32 13.58
N GLY A 89 9.73 2.51 13.13
CA GLY A 89 9.37 2.72 11.74
C GLY A 89 9.44 4.16 11.23
N VAL A 90 9.36 4.27 9.91
CA VAL A 90 9.28 5.52 9.15
C VAL A 90 7.90 5.62 8.52
N ILE A 91 7.32 6.81 8.59
CA ILE A 91 6.03 7.15 8.00
C ILE A 91 6.26 7.84 6.66
N PHE A 92 5.52 7.43 5.64
CA PHE A 92 5.47 8.09 4.34
C PHE A 92 4.04 8.56 4.09
N SER A 93 3.84 9.87 3.90
CA SER A 93 2.52 10.46 3.77
C SER A 93 2.47 11.39 2.56
N GLY A 94 1.50 11.17 1.68
CA GLY A 94 1.29 12.04 0.53
C GLY A 94 0.54 11.38 -0.61
N LEU A 95 0.63 12.00 -1.79
CA LEU A 95 0.02 11.49 -3.01
C LEU A 95 0.85 10.33 -3.56
N MET A 96 0.32 9.10 -3.48
CA MET A 96 1.05 7.89 -3.86
C MET A 96 0.13 6.87 -4.51
N GLY A 97 0.63 6.32 -5.61
CA GLY A 97 0.05 5.17 -6.29
C GLY A 97 0.76 3.85 -5.96
N VAL A 98 0.29 2.72 -6.47
CA VAL A 98 0.93 1.41 -6.18
C VAL A 98 2.40 1.39 -6.59
N LYS A 99 2.73 1.93 -7.77
CA LYS A 99 4.12 2.01 -8.24
C LYS A 99 5.03 2.82 -7.32
N HIS A 100 4.49 3.77 -6.56
CA HIS A 100 5.26 4.55 -5.59
C HIS A 100 5.48 3.73 -4.32
N ILE A 101 4.44 3.04 -3.86
CA ILE A 101 4.50 2.12 -2.72
C ILE A 101 5.54 1.01 -2.98
N GLU A 102 5.53 0.40 -4.17
CA GLU A 102 6.53 -0.61 -4.56
C GLU A 102 7.97 -0.08 -4.47
N LYS A 103 8.20 1.17 -4.85
CA LYS A 103 9.54 1.80 -4.74
C LYS A 103 9.94 2.05 -3.30
N VAL A 104 9.02 2.54 -2.46
CA VAL A 104 9.26 2.74 -1.02
C VAL A 104 9.61 1.42 -0.35
N THR A 105 8.94 0.34 -0.74
CA THR A 105 9.05 -0.98 -0.12
C THR A 105 10.16 -1.86 -0.69
N ALA A 106 10.96 -1.33 -1.61
CA ALA A 106 12.09 -2.04 -2.21
C ALA A 106 13.32 -2.15 -1.27
N ASP A 107 13.33 -1.41 -0.15
CA ASP A 107 14.40 -1.53 0.83
C ASP A 107 14.37 -2.92 1.50
N PRO A 108 15.47 -3.71 1.42
CA PRO A 108 15.49 -5.07 1.94
C PRO A 108 15.29 -5.14 3.46
N GLN A 109 15.64 -4.08 4.21
CA GLN A 109 15.56 -4.02 5.67
C GLN A 109 14.15 -3.70 6.18
N ILE A 110 13.19 -3.47 5.28
CA ILE A 110 11.77 -3.34 5.66
C ILE A 110 11.22 -4.73 5.97
N VAL A 111 10.48 -4.85 7.07
CA VAL A 111 9.84 -6.12 7.47
C VAL A 111 8.33 -6.11 7.27
N LYS A 112 7.70 -4.93 7.39
CA LYS A 112 6.25 -4.79 7.30
C LYS A 112 5.86 -3.39 6.88
N VAL A 113 4.83 -3.29 6.04
CA VAL A 113 4.25 -2.04 5.56
C VAL A 113 2.75 -2.12 5.73
N THR A 114 2.19 -1.21 6.53
CA THR A 114 0.74 -1.04 6.73
C THR A 114 0.36 0.40 6.46
N GLY A 115 -0.92 0.75 6.64
CA GLY A 115 -1.33 2.14 6.57
C GLY A 115 -2.76 2.32 6.11
N VAL A 116 -3.06 3.52 5.61
CA VAL A 116 -4.38 3.91 5.14
C VAL A 116 -4.30 4.65 3.82
N ALA A 117 -5.31 4.43 2.99
CA ALA A 117 -5.52 5.19 1.75
C ALA A 117 -6.88 5.87 1.78
N THR A 118 -6.94 7.09 1.24
CA THR A 118 -8.16 7.86 1.04
C THR A 118 -8.27 8.32 -0.42
N PRO A 119 -9.49 8.42 -0.96
CA PRO A 119 -9.68 9.13 -2.21
C PRO A 119 -9.30 10.60 -1.98
N ARG A 120 -8.62 11.21 -2.95
CA ARG A 120 -8.37 12.66 -2.93
C ARG A 120 -9.72 13.38 -2.83
N HIS A 121 -10.05 13.88 -1.64
CA HIS A 121 -11.14 14.82 -1.46
C HIS A 121 -10.55 16.23 -1.59
N ASN A 122 -11.09 17.02 -2.51
CA ASN A 122 -10.97 18.48 -2.40
C ASN A 122 -11.93 18.96 -1.31
#